data_AF-A0A314XLY4-F1
#
_entry.id   AF-A0A314XLY4-F1
#
_cell.length_a   1.000
_cell.length_b   1.000
_cell.length_c   1.000
_cell.angle_alpha   90.00
_cell.angle_beta   90.00
_cell.angle_gamma   90.00
#
_symmetry.space_group_name_H-M   'P 1'
#
loop_
_entity.id
_entity.type
_entity.pdbx_description
1 polymer ?
#
loop_
_entity_poly.entity_id
_entity_poly.type
_entity_poly.pdbx_seq_one_letter_code
_entity_poly.pdbx_strand_id
1 'polypeptide(L)'
;MDHEETSVEKEGVSGGGLIDLVFSWSMEDVLNRNLYKNQVTKIPDTFSTVTSYMKTFIPLLVEETHADLLSSMETLPQAPTCEILVVKPKGHKNAKDLFYFITIRGSGEAENYEPQPGDLIALTDIRPKCSDHLNSPRDSYLVAYVIQGGDNRVFIRSSKPIKKANTNIIKNVLQVQPNSSQGGNSCSICFSKEKCSPALSIKWPSMCSDLNDSQEAAVWNCISLSKCTHQNTIKLIWGPPGTGKTKTVAMSLFALLKLKCRTLTCAPTNVAVLEVTARLLGLINQSLDYGKYGLGDIVLFGNGERMKIDNYDDLVEVFLDHRIEILAECFNPGTGWKHWLESMIDL
;
A
#
# COMPACT_ATOMS: atom_id res chain seq x y z
N MET A 1 42.93 24.27 20.16
CA MET A 1 41.74 24.57 20.98
C MET A 1 40.65 23.83 20.25
N ASP A 2 40.56 22.58 20.63
CA ASP A 2 40.08 21.51 19.76
C ASP A 2 38.60 21.35 20.05
N HIS A 3 37.78 21.55 19.02
CA HIS A 3 36.37 21.22 19.07
C HIS A 3 36.24 19.73 18.76
N GLU A 4 36.10 18.92 19.81
CA GLU A 4 35.60 17.54 19.71
C GLU A 4 34.16 17.59 19.18
N GLU A 5 33.98 17.26 17.90
CA GLU A 5 32.70 16.78 17.38
C GLU A 5 32.47 15.36 17.93
N THR A 6 31.63 15.26 18.95
CA THR A 6 31.14 13.99 19.49
C THR A 6 30.14 13.36 18.53
N SER A 7 30.65 12.61 17.55
CA SER A 7 29.82 11.71 16.74
C SER A 7 29.35 10.54 17.61
N VAL A 8 28.09 10.59 18.05
CA VAL A 8 27.45 9.47 18.72
C VAL A 8 27.13 8.41 17.66
N GLU A 9 27.94 7.35 17.62
CA GLU A 9 27.57 6.11 16.93
C GLU A 9 26.36 5.50 17.64
N LYS A 10 25.15 5.71 17.10
CA LYS A 10 23.99 4.90 17.50
C LYS A 10 24.18 3.50 16.92
N GLU A 11 24.76 2.63 17.72
CA GLU A 11 24.84 1.18 17.47
C GLU A 11 23.48 0.62 17.06
N GLY A 12 23.55 -0.35 16.13
CA GLY A 12 22.45 -0.79 15.29
C GLY A 12 21.15 -1.16 16.01
N VAL A 13 20.06 -0.90 15.28
CA VAL A 13 18.67 -1.35 15.46
C VAL A 13 18.53 -2.46 16.51
N SER A 14 18.37 -2.04 17.77
CA SER A 14 18.07 -2.90 18.90
C SER A 14 16.63 -3.42 18.75
N GLY A 15 16.46 -4.62 18.19
CA GLY A 15 15.33 -5.54 18.36
C GLY A 15 13.87 -5.04 18.12
N GLY A 16 13.66 -3.76 17.85
CA GLY A 16 12.39 -3.11 17.62
C GLY A 16 12.13 -2.90 16.13
N GLY A 17 10.86 -2.87 15.75
CA GLY A 17 10.47 -2.58 14.36
C GLY A 17 10.76 -1.12 13.98
N LEU A 18 10.54 -0.75 12.71
CA LEU A 18 10.74 0.63 12.22
C LEU A 18 10.01 1.68 13.08
N ILE A 19 8.79 1.37 13.54
CA ILE A 19 8.00 2.26 14.42
C ILE A 19 8.74 2.51 15.75
N ASP A 20 9.39 1.49 16.32
CA ASP A 20 10.12 1.64 17.58
C ASP A 20 11.35 2.54 17.39
N LEU A 21 12.00 2.46 16.22
CA LEU A 21 13.10 3.35 15.85
C LEU A 21 12.62 4.80 15.67
N VAL A 22 11.51 5.02 14.95
CA VAL A 22 10.90 6.36 14.78
C VAL A 22 10.53 6.96 16.14
N PHE A 23 9.97 6.15 17.03
CA PHE A 23 9.62 6.59 18.40
C PHE A 23 10.83 6.85 19.30
N SER A 24 12.02 6.35 18.94
CA SER A 24 13.26 6.59 19.67
C SER A 24 13.91 7.93 19.34
N TRP A 25 13.53 8.57 18.22
CA TRP A 25 14.08 9.86 17.84
C TRP A 25 13.66 10.96 18.81
N SER A 26 14.64 11.72 19.29
CA SER A 26 14.40 13.00 19.96
C SER A 26 14.04 14.07 18.92
N MET A 27 13.55 15.22 19.37
CA MET A 27 13.31 16.32 18.43
C MET A 27 14.61 16.84 17.82
N GLU A 28 15.71 16.80 18.55
CA GLU A 28 17.05 17.10 18.02
C GLU A 28 17.46 16.10 16.94
N ASP A 29 17.15 14.81 17.13
CA ASP A 29 17.38 13.79 16.10
C ASP A 29 16.53 14.08 14.85
N VAL A 30 15.23 14.36 15.02
CA VAL A 30 14.32 14.64 13.89
C VAL A 30 14.76 15.88 13.11
N LEU A 31 15.17 16.95 13.80
CA LEU A 31 15.64 18.18 13.15
C LEU A 31 17.06 18.09 12.57
N ASN A 32 17.81 17.03 12.86
CA ASN A 32 19.19 16.88 12.39
C ASN A 32 19.24 16.31 10.96
N ARG A 33 19.44 17.18 9.98
CA ARG A 33 19.65 16.83 8.55
C ARG A 33 20.79 15.85 8.28
N ASN A 34 21.71 15.66 9.21
CA ASN A 34 22.90 14.83 9.03
C ASN A 34 22.85 13.54 9.87
N LEU A 35 21.72 13.18 10.47
CA LEU A 35 21.61 12.06 11.41
C LEU A 35 22.15 10.73 10.85
N TYR A 36 21.85 10.42 9.58
CA TYR A 36 22.29 9.18 8.92
C TYR A 36 23.32 9.37 7.81
N LYS A 37 23.91 10.57 7.67
CA LYS A 37 24.83 10.93 6.57
C LYS A 37 25.96 9.92 6.35
N ASN A 38 26.47 9.33 7.43
CA ASN A 38 27.58 8.37 7.39
C ASN A 38 27.14 6.89 7.52
N GLN A 39 25.84 6.64 7.63
CA GLN A 39 25.27 5.29 7.80
C GLN A 39 24.74 4.73 6.47
N VAL A 40 24.50 5.59 5.48
CA VAL A 40 24.05 5.21 4.15
C VAL A 40 25.26 4.93 3.24
N THR A 41 25.24 3.78 2.57
CA THR A 41 26.31 3.36 1.65
C THR A 41 25.77 3.25 0.22
N LYS A 42 26.68 3.32 -0.76
CA LYS A 42 26.32 3.12 -2.17
C LYS A 42 25.74 1.71 -2.35
N ILE A 43 24.57 1.63 -3.00
CA ILE A 43 23.91 0.36 -3.29
C ILE A 43 24.79 -0.47 -4.24
N PRO A 44 25.21 -1.68 -3.84
CA PRO A 44 25.93 -2.61 -4.73
C PRO A 44 25.04 -3.09 -5.88
N ASP A 45 25.67 -3.43 -7.02
CA ASP A 45 24.94 -3.97 -8.18
C ASP A 45 24.37 -5.38 -7.91
N THR A 46 24.97 -6.14 -6.99
CA THR A 46 24.53 -7.49 -6.61
C THR A 46 24.72 -7.77 -5.13
N PHE A 47 23.90 -8.68 -4.59
CA PHE A 47 23.99 -9.15 -3.22
C PHE A 47 24.16 -10.66 -3.18
N SER A 48 25.13 -11.13 -2.41
CA SER A 48 25.38 -12.57 -2.21
C SER A 48 24.44 -13.20 -1.17
N THR A 49 23.88 -12.39 -0.26
CA THR A 49 23.00 -12.86 0.82
C THR A 49 21.88 -11.86 1.10
N VAL A 50 20.74 -12.37 1.58
CA VAL A 50 19.62 -11.54 2.07
C VAL A 50 20.08 -10.63 3.21
N THR A 51 20.98 -11.11 4.08
CA THR A 51 21.53 -10.29 5.17
C THR A 51 22.31 -9.08 4.65
N SER A 52 23.13 -9.25 3.61
CA SER A 52 23.84 -8.13 2.98
C SER A 52 22.87 -7.14 2.33
N TYR A 53 21.82 -7.65 1.68
CA TYR A 53 20.75 -6.82 1.11
C TYR A 53 20.06 -5.98 2.19
N MET A 54 19.59 -6.64 3.26
CA MET A 54 18.89 -5.98 4.36
C MET A 54 19.79 -4.95 5.06
N LYS A 55 21.07 -5.25 5.28
CA LYS A 55 22.03 -4.30 5.88
C LYS A 55 22.23 -3.03 5.05
N THR A 56 22.10 -3.11 3.73
CA THR A 56 22.19 -1.92 2.85
C THR A 56 20.86 -1.16 2.78
N PHE A 57 19.73 -1.85 2.65
CA PHE A 57 18.43 -1.20 2.44
C PHE A 57 17.74 -0.71 3.71
N ILE A 58 18.02 -1.29 4.88
CA ILE A 58 17.42 -0.82 6.15
C ILE A 58 17.84 0.63 6.45
N PRO A 59 19.14 1.01 6.45
CA PRO A 59 19.55 2.39 6.68
C PRO A 59 18.97 3.37 5.64
N LEU A 60 18.85 2.96 4.37
CA LEU A 60 18.23 3.76 3.32
C LEU A 60 16.75 4.04 3.59
N LEU A 61 15.99 3.01 4.00
CA LEU A 61 14.58 3.17 4.38
C LEU A 61 14.43 4.08 5.60
N VAL A 62 15.33 3.95 6.58
CA VAL A 62 15.33 4.78 7.79
C VAL A 62 15.64 6.24 7.46
N GLU A 63 16.60 6.50 6.58
CA GLU A 63 16.92 7.85 6.12
C GLU A 63 15.76 8.48 5.34
N GLU A 64 15.13 7.74 4.42
CA GLU A 64 13.95 8.24 3.70
C GLU A 64 12.81 8.58 4.67
N THR A 65 12.57 7.70 5.66
CA THR A 65 11.55 7.93 6.70
C THR A 65 11.89 9.15 7.57
N HIS A 66 13.17 9.34 7.89
CA HIS A 66 13.66 10.48 8.66
C HIS A 66 13.50 11.79 7.88
N ALA A 67 13.89 11.80 6.61
CA ALA A 67 13.77 12.97 5.73
C ALA A 67 12.31 13.40 5.53
N ASP A 68 11.39 12.45 5.35
CA ASP A 68 9.96 12.72 5.24
C ASP A 68 9.38 13.29 6.54
N LEU A 69 9.78 12.73 7.69
CA LEU A 69 9.40 13.26 8.99
C LEU A 69 9.94 14.67 9.22
N LEU A 70 11.21 14.91 8.91
CA LEU A 70 11.84 16.23 9.01
C LEU A 70 11.09 17.26 8.15
N SER A 71 10.78 16.93 6.89
CA SER A 71 10.01 17.81 6.00
C SER A 71 8.61 18.10 6.54
N SER A 72 7.96 17.10 7.13
CA SER A 72 6.66 17.26 7.79
C SER A 72 6.74 18.20 9.01
N MET A 73 7.83 18.17 9.78
CA MET A 73 8.01 19.06 10.93
C MET A 73 8.15 20.53 10.54
N GLU A 74 8.70 20.83 9.36
CA GLU A 74 8.81 22.21 8.85
C GLU A 74 7.44 22.83 8.56
N THR A 75 6.43 22.01 8.26
CA THR A 75 5.06 22.45 7.91
C THR A 75 4.04 22.20 9.04
N LEU A 76 4.51 21.79 10.22
CA LEU A 76 3.68 21.45 11.37
C LEU A 76 2.69 22.56 11.81
N PRO A 77 3.03 23.87 11.80
CA PRO A 77 2.08 24.91 12.21
C PRO A 77 0.83 25.02 11.32
N GLN A 78 0.97 24.63 10.04
CA GLN A 78 -0.11 24.63 9.05
C GLN A 78 -0.80 23.26 8.94
N ALA A 79 -0.34 22.25 9.68
CA ALA A 79 -0.93 20.92 9.64
C ALA A 79 -2.39 20.96 10.12
N PRO A 80 -3.29 20.19 9.47
CA PRO A 80 -4.69 20.12 9.89
C PRO A 80 -4.76 19.47 11.27
N THR A 81 -5.75 19.85 12.07
CA THR A 81 -5.83 19.42 13.48
C THR A 81 -7.18 18.80 13.79
N CYS A 82 -7.22 17.95 14.82
CA CYS A 82 -8.46 17.41 15.35
C CYS A 82 -8.47 17.52 16.86
N GLU A 83 -9.63 17.83 17.44
CA GLU A 83 -9.76 17.93 18.89
C GLU A 83 -9.98 16.54 19.49
N ILE A 84 -9.11 16.17 20.43
CA ILE A 84 -9.22 14.91 21.17
C ILE A 84 -10.05 15.15 22.42
N LEU A 85 -11.25 14.57 22.44
CA LEU A 85 -12.18 14.67 23.57
C LEU A 85 -11.79 13.73 24.71
N VAL A 86 -11.38 12.51 24.37
CA VAL A 86 -11.11 11.46 25.36
C VAL A 86 -9.95 10.59 24.91
N VAL A 87 -9.04 10.25 25.84
CA VAL A 87 -8.00 9.24 25.65
C VAL A 87 -8.19 8.11 26.65
N LYS A 88 -8.37 6.89 26.16
CA LYS A 88 -8.52 5.68 26.98
C LYS A 88 -7.44 4.66 26.61
N PRO A 89 -6.67 4.13 27.56
CA PRO A 89 -5.72 3.06 27.27
C PRO A 89 -6.47 1.79 26.84
N LYS A 90 -5.88 1.02 25.93
CA LYS A 90 -6.39 -0.31 25.58
C LYS A 90 -6.03 -1.28 26.72
N GLY A 91 -7.02 -1.58 27.57
CA GLY A 91 -6.94 -2.55 28.66
C GLY A 91 -6.50 -1.99 30.02
N HIS A 92 -6.36 -2.85 31.04
CA HIS A 92 -5.94 -2.50 32.41
C HIS A 92 -4.80 -3.42 32.92
N LYS A 93 -3.78 -2.81 33.53
CA LYS A 93 -2.60 -3.45 34.19
C LYS A 93 -1.31 -2.66 33.85
N ASN A 94 -0.23 -2.75 34.62
CA ASN A 94 1.13 -2.17 34.45
C ASN A 94 1.39 -1.10 33.34
N ALA A 95 1.77 0.15 33.69
CA ALA A 95 2.07 1.37 32.88
C ALA A 95 3.04 1.31 31.66
N LYS A 96 3.12 0.19 30.94
CA LYS A 96 4.07 -0.04 29.84
C LYS A 96 3.42 -0.16 28.45
N ASP A 97 2.10 -0.31 28.35
CA ASP A 97 1.49 -0.36 27.01
C ASP A 97 1.23 1.03 26.48
N LEU A 98 1.79 1.25 25.30
CA LEU A 98 1.70 2.50 24.58
C LEU A 98 0.46 2.54 23.67
N PHE A 99 -0.58 1.74 23.93
CA PHE A 99 -1.76 1.61 23.05
C PHE A 99 -3.00 2.28 23.63
N TYR A 100 -3.69 3.11 22.84
CA TYR A 100 -4.81 3.95 23.29
C TYR A 100 -5.95 4.01 22.27
N PHE A 101 -7.18 4.10 22.76
CA PHE A 101 -8.33 4.58 22.01
C PHE A 101 -8.51 6.08 22.28
N ILE A 102 -8.53 6.87 21.22
CA ILE A 102 -8.87 8.29 21.28
C ILE A 102 -10.27 8.50 20.70
N THR A 103 -11.04 9.39 21.31
CA THR A 103 -12.31 9.88 20.78
C THR A 103 -12.07 11.30 20.28
N ILE A 104 -12.34 11.53 19.01
CA ILE A 104 -12.18 12.83 18.35
C ILE A 104 -13.55 13.51 18.22
N ARG A 105 -13.55 14.84 18.15
CA ARG A 105 -14.77 15.61 17.87
C ARG A 105 -15.12 15.46 16.37
N GLY A 106 -16.33 15.00 16.08
CA GLY A 106 -16.82 14.77 14.71
C GLY A 106 -16.86 16.04 13.85
N SER A 107 -16.84 15.86 12.53
CA SER A 107 -16.70 16.89 11.50
C SER A 107 -17.88 17.87 11.44
N GLY A 108 -17.61 19.13 11.82
CA GLY A 108 -18.53 20.26 11.69
C GLY A 108 -17.85 21.60 11.39
N GLU A 109 -16.51 21.63 11.39
CA GLU A 109 -15.67 22.83 11.21
C GLU A 109 -14.49 22.48 10.28
N ALA A 110 -13.97 23.47 9.54
CA ALA A 110 -13.24 23.22 8.29
C ALA A 110 -11.69 23.16 8.39
N GLU A 111 -11.13 23.00 9.59
CA GLU A 111 -9.72 22.58 9.77
C GLU A 111 -9.60 21.06 10.09
N ASN A 112 -10.72 20.31 10.07
CA ASN A 112 -10.79 19.06 10.82
C ASN A 112 -10.14 17.89 10.07
N TYR A 113 -8.91 17.59 10.49
CA TYR A 113 -8.18 16.38 10.13
C TYR A 113 -8.93 15.12 10.60
N GLU A 114 -9.02 14.12 9.74
CA GLU A 114 -9.54 12.80 10.10
C GLU A 114 -8.40 11.77 10.12
N PRO A 115 -8.04 11.21 11.30
CA PRO A 115 -6.94 10.27 11.41
C PRO A 115 -7.21 8.95 10.66
N GLN A 116 -6.28 8.56 9.78
CA GLN A 116 -6.36 7.33 9.00
C GLN A 116 -5.36 6.26 9.49
N PRO A 117 -5.67 4.97 9.34
CA PRO A 117 -4.73 3.89 9.62
C PRO A 117 -3.41 4.10 8.85
N GLY A 118 -2.29 4.13 9.57
CA GLY A 118 -0.97 4.39 9.01
C GLY A 118 -0.42 5.79 9.31
N ASP A 119 -1.24 6.72 9.77
CA ASP A 119 -0.81 8.08 10.04
C ASP A 119 0.11 8.18 11.26
N LEU A 120 1.10 9.06 11.18
CA LEU A 120 1.95 9.46 12.32
C LEU A 120 1.50 10.86 12.77
N ILE A 121 1.00 10.94 14.00
CA ILE A 121 0.38 12.15 14.55
C ILE A 121 1.15 12.70 15.75
N ALA A 122 1.08 14.02 15.94
CA ALA A 122 1.57 14.68 17.14
C ALA A 122 0.40 14.95 18.09
N LEU A 123 0.48 14.44 19.31
CA LEU A 123 -0.44 14.71 20.41
C LEU A 123 0.11 15.87 21.23
N THR A 124 -0.66 16.93 21.38
CA THR A 124 -0.26 18.16 22.07
C THR A 124 -1.47 18.78 22.76
N ASP A 125 -1.24 19.48 23.87
CA ASP A 125 -2.24 20.28 24.59
C ASP A 125 -2.39 21.69 24.00
N ILE A 126 -1.39 22.16 23.26
CA ILE A 126 -1.36 23.49 22.62
C ILE A 126 -1.03 23.33 21.13
N ARG A 127 -1.74 24.04 20.25
CA ARG A 127 -1.41 24.09 18.82
C ARG A 127 -0.02 24.70 18.63
N PRO A 128 0.95 23.96 18.06
CA PRO A 128 2.31 24.48 17.89
C PRO A 128 2.31 25.61 16.87
N LYS A 129 2.87 26.76 17.24
CA LYS A 129 2.96 27.95 16.38
C LYS A 129 4.24 27.99 15.54
N CYS A 130 5.31 27.32 15.98
CA CYS A 130 6.53 27.08 15.22
C CYS A 130 7.22 25.80 15.73
N SER A 131 8.12 25.25 14.93
CA SER A 131 8.95 24.08 15.28
C SER A 131 9.82 24.31 16.51
N ASP A 132 10.25 25.54 16.77
CA ASP A 132 11.18 25.86 17.89
C ASP A 132 10.51 25.80 19.26
N HIS A 133 9.17 25.93 19.32
CA HIS A 133 8.41 25.82 20.56
C HIS A 133 8.29 24.37 21.06
N LEU A 134 8.58 23.37 20.22
CA LEU A 134 8.46 21.95 20.57
C LEU A 134 9.55 21.45 21.53
N ASN A 135 10.63 22.22 21.73
CA ASN A 135 11.71 21.92 22.67
C ASN A 135 11.52 22.58 24.05
N SER A 136 10.44 23.34 24.27
CA SER A 136 10.18 24.00 25.55
C SER A 136 9.52 23.03 26.56
N PRO A 137 9.95 23.01 27.83
CA PRO A 137 9.55 22.00 28.81
C PRO A 137 8.07 21.99 29.25
N ARG A 138 7.27 23.02 28.95
CA ARG A 138 5.81 22.95 29.20
C ARG A 138 5.10 22.25 28.06
N ASP A 139 5.58 22.52 26.86
CA ASP A 139 4.88 22.49 25.58
C ASP A 139 5.11 21.13 24.88
N SER A 140 5.10 20.05 25.66
CA SER A 140 5.57 18.72 25.26
C SER A 140 4.60 18.02 24.32
N TYR A 141 5.01 17.79 23.07
CA TYR A 141 4.26 16.95 22.13
C TYR A 141 4.70 15.48 22.24
N LEU A 142 3.78 14.58 21.90
CA LEU A 142 3.97 13.15 21.92
C LEU A 142 3.64 12.57 20.55
N VAL A 143 4.57 11.84 19.95
CA VAL A 143 4.32 11.17 18.67
C VAL A 143 3.48 9.91 18.89
N ALA A 144 2.49 9.68 18.04
CA ALA A 144 1.70 8.45 18.02
C ALA A 144 1.43 7.98 16.58
N TYR A 145 1.26 6.66 16.44
CA TYR A 145 0.96 5.98 15.18
C TYR A 145 -0.48 5.48 15.21
N VAL A 146 -1.26 5.78 14.17
CA VAL A 146 -2.65 5.37 14.04
C VAL A 146 -2.73 3.96 13.49
N ILE A 147 -3.31 3.04 14.25
CA ILE A 147 -3.47 1.63 13.88
C ILE A 147 -4.80 1.41 13.16
N GLN A 148 -5.87 2.06 13.62
CA GLN A 148 -7.22 1.89 13.08
C GLN A 148 -8.06 3.16 13.31
N GLY A 149 -8.90 3.56 12.34
CA GLY A 149 -9.89 4.65 12.46
C GLY A 149 -11.32 4.14 12.74
N GLY A 150 -12.33 4.97 12.51
CA GLY A 150 -13.76 4.63 12.63
C GLY A 150 -14.62 5.77 13.15
N ASP A 151 -15.00 6.69 12.26
CA ASP A 151 -15.74 7.96 12.37
C ASP A 151 -15.33 8.89 13.52
N ASN A 152 -15.45 8.43 14.77
CA ASN A 152 -15.15 9.21 15.98
C ASN A 152 -14.21 8.50 16.96
N ARG A 153 -13.82 7.24 16.69
CA ARG A 153 -12.93 6.46 17.56
C ARG A 153 -11.72 5.97 16.78
N VAL A 154 -10.55 6.32 17.26
CA VAL A 154 -9.28 5.99 16.63
C VAL A 154 -8.42 5.18 17.61
N PHE A 155 -7.80 4.11 17.14
CA PHE A 155 -6.88 3.29 17.90
C PHE A 155 -5.44 3.64 17.52
N ILE A 156 -4.63 4.02 18.51
CA ILE A 156 -3.27 4.55 18.32
C ILE A 156 -2.24 3.81 19.18
N ARG A 157 -0.97 3.91 18.79
CA ARG A 157 0.21 3.57 19.59
C ARG A 157 1.07 4.81 19.81
N SER A 158 1.33 5.25 21.03
CA SER A 158 2.20 6.40 21.32
C SER A 158 3.68 6.01 21.47
N SER A 159 4.57 7.00 21.46
CA SER A 159 6.01 6.80 21.70
C SER A 159 6.36 6.68 23.20
N LYS A 160 5.57 7.30 24.08
CA LYS A 160 5.75 7.32 25.54
C LYS A 160 4.40 7.13 26.27
N PRO A 161 4.38 6.64 27.52
CA PRO A 161 3.14 6.39 28.24
C PRO A 161 2.33 7.69 28.45
N ILE A 162 1.10 7.72 27.93
CA ILE A 162 0.06 8.69 28.33
C ILE A 162 -0.45 8.29 29.71
N LYS A 163 -0.43 9.25 30.64
CA LYS A 163 -0.26 9.03 32.08
C LYS A 163 -1.53 8.55 32.83
N LYS A 164 -2.47 7.85 32.17
CA LYS A 164 -3.72 7.34 32.78
C LYS A 164 -4.18 5.91 32.40
N ALA A 165 -3.25 5.10 31.88
CA ALA A 165 -2.97 3.73 32.37
C ALA A 165 -3.97 2.54 32.10
N ASN A 166 -3.59 1.37 31.53
CA ASN A 166 -2.21 0.92 31.32
C ASN A 166 -1.84 -0.37 30.49
N THR A 167 -2.65 -1.45 30.29
CA THR A 167 -2.24 -2.62 29.41
C THR A 167 -3.36 -3.46 28.79
N ASN A 168 -3.16 -3.96 27.55
CA ASN A 168 -2.98 -5.37 27.15
C ASN A 168 -3.45 -5.66 25.68
N ILE A 169 -3.19 -6.88 25.20
CA ILE A 169 -3.73 -7.58 24.01
C ILE A 169 -3.05 -7.31 22.63
N ILE A 170 -2.07 -8.20 22.36
CA ILE A 170 -1.68 -8.83 21.07
C ILE A 170 -0.81 -8.05 20.06
N LYS A 171 0.01 -8.83 19.32
CA LYS A 171 0.83 -8.53 18.13
C LYS A 171 0.57 -9.62 17.09
N ASN A 172 0.57 -9.27 15.80
CA ASN A 172 0.91 -10.18 14.71
C ASN A 172 1.77 -9.42 13.69
N VAL A 173 3.00 -9.89 13.52
CA VAL A 173 3.97 -9.47 12.51
C VAL A 173 3.98 -10.56 11.44
N LEU A 174 3.77 -10.17 10.19
CA LEU A 174 3.90 -11.08 9.05
C LEU A 174 5.36 -11.50 8.92
N GLN A 175 5.63 -12.78 9.13
CA GLN A 175 6.90 -13.41 8.81
C GLN A 175 6.98 -13.62 7.29
N VAL A 176 8.04 -13.10 6.68
CA VAL A 176 8.45 -13.50 5.34
C VAL A 176 9.37 -14.70 5.49
N GLN A 177 9.02 -15.83 4.87
CA GLN A 177 9.94 -16.96 4.70
C GLN A 177 10.79 -16.71 3.44
N PRO A 178 12.14 -16.69 3.48
CA PRO A 178 13.00 -16.28 2.35
C PRO A 178 13.24 -17.39 1.29
N ASN A 179 12.25 -18.24 1.02
CA ASN A 179 12.46 -19.60 0.53
C ASN A 179 12.62 -19.76 -1.00
N SER A 180 13.29 -18.85 -1.73
CA SER A 180 13.62 -19.08 -3.14
C SER A 180 14.98 -18.52 -3.56
N SER A 181 15.99 -19.37 -3.53
CA SER A 181 17.25 -19.19 -4.24
C SER A 181 17.09 -19.43 -5.74
N GLN A 182 17.85 -18.66 -6.53
CA GLN A 182 18.03 -18.68 -8.00
C GLN A 182 17.03 -17.88 -8.85
N GLY A 183 17.36 -16.59 -9.01
CA GLY A 183 16.99 -15.81 -10.18
C GLY A 183 17.77 -16.29 -11.41
N GLY A 184 17.18 -17.21 -12.17
CA GLY A 184 17.62 -17.58 -13.51
C GLY A 184 16.68 -16.95 -14.54
N ASN A 185 17.24 -16.18 -15.47
CA ASN A 185 16.48 -15.60 -16.59
C ASN A 185 16.18 -16.70 -17.61
N SER A 186 14.92 -17.15 -17.64
CA SER A 186 14.32 -18.15 -18.54
C SER A 186 14.44 -19.62 -18.10
N CYS A 187 13.34 -20.36 -18.26
CA CYS A 187 13.27 -21.78 -17.93
C CYS A 187 13.81 -22.60 -19.10
N SER A 188 14.94 -23.25 -18.91
CA SER A 188 15.56 -24.13 -19.91
C SER A 188 14.74 -25.40 -20.20
N ILE A 189 13.84 -25.79 -19.30
CA ILE A 189 12.99 -26.97 -19.42
C ILE A 189 11.77 -26.71 -20.32
N CYS A 190 11.22 -25.50 -20.30
CA CYS A 190 10.05 -25.12 -21.10
C CYS A 190 10.39 -24.72 -22.54
N PHE A 191 11.68 -24.59 -22.88
CA PHE A 191 12.12 -24.34 -24.26
C PHE A 191 12.07 -25.62 -25.10
N SER A 192 10.87 -26.17 -25.28
CA SER A 192 10.51 -27.00 -26.43
C SER A 192 9.03 -27.37 -26.42
N LYS A 193 8.38 -27.11 -27.56
CA LYS A 193 7.01 -27.49 -28.00
C LYS A 193 5.85 -26.62 -27.47
N GLU A 194 5.53 -25.59 -28.26
CA GLU A 194 4.20 -24.97 -28.25
C GLU A 194 3.15 -25.91 -28.85
N LYS A 195 2.11 -26.23 -28.08
CA LYS A 195 0.76 -26.35 -28.61
C LYS A 195 -0.11 -25.35 -27.87
N CYS A 196 -0.64 -24.37 -28.61
CA CYS A 196 -1.53 -23.37 -28.09
C CYS A 196 -2.86 -24.02 -27.66
N SER A 197 -3.47 -23.55 -26.57
CA SER A 197 -4.82 -23.94 -26.18
C SER A 197 -5.83 -23.42 -27.22
N PRO A 198 -6.84 -24.20 -27.66
CA PRO A 198 -7.78 -23.81 -28.72
C PRO A 198 -8.55 -22.50 -28.46
N ALA A 199 -8.67 -22.09 -27.20
CA ALA A 199 -9.42 -20.88 -26.80
C ALA A 199 -8.75 -19.57 -27.22
N LEU A 200 -7.42 -19.54 -27.39
CA LEU A 200 -6.71 -18.34 -27.85
C LEU A 200 -6.78 -18.21 -29.38
N SER A 201 -6.81 -19.31 -30.14
CA SER A 201 -6.49 -19.29 -31.57
C SER A 201 -7.53 -18.62 -32.48
N ILE A 202 -8.76 -18.39 -32.01
CA ILE A 202 -9.85 -17.90 -32.89
C ILE A 202 -10.02 -16.36 -32.84
N LYS A 203 -9.81 -15.72 -31.68
CA LYS A 203 -9.93 -14.24 -31.51
C LYS A 203 -8.60 -13.51 -31.31
N TRP A 204 -7.49 -14.22 -31.06
CA TRP A 204 -6.17 -13.62 -30.86
C TRP A 204 -5.61 -12.87 -32.09
N PRO A 205 -5.69 -13.42 -33.32
CA PRO A 205 -5.12 -12.75 -34.49
C PRO A 205 -5.78 -11.42 -34.83
N SER A 206 -7.09 -11.29 -34.58
CA SER A 206 -7.85 -10.06 -34.87
C SER A 206 -7.66 -8.95 -33.83
N MET A 207 -7.23 -9.27 -32.61
CA MET A 207 -7.03 -8.27 -31.53
C MET A 207 -5.56 -7.83 -31.42
N CYS A 208 -4.61 -8.65 -31.89
CA CYS A 208 -3.19 -8.29 -31.93
C CYS A 208 -2.78 -7.48 -33.15
N SER A 209 -3.68 -7.21 -34.11
CA SER A 209 -3.38 -6.41 -35.31
C SER A 209 -2.84 -5.02 -35.01
N ASP A 210 -3.13 -4.49 -33.81
CA ASP A 210 -2.75 -3.15 -33.40
C ASP A 210 -1.46 -3.12 -32.55
N LEU A 211 -0.79 -4.26 -32.38
CA LEU A 211 0.50 -4.36 -31.70
C LEU A 211 1.61 -4.49 -32.74
N ASN A 212 2.75 -3.86 -32.46
CA ASN A 212 3.96 -4.14 -33.23
C ASN A 212 4.66 -5.41 -32.73
N ASP A 213 5.59 -5.94 -33.52
CA ASP A 213 6.32 -7.19 -33.23
C ASP A 213 6.94 -7.24 -31.83
N SER A 214 7.48 -6.11 -31.34
CA SER A 214 8.10 -6.05 -30.01
C SER A 214 7.09 -6.15 -28.87
N GLN A 215 5.91 -5.55 -29.06
CA GLN A 215 4.82 -5.62 -28.10
C GLN A 215 4.17 -7.01 -28.12
N GLU A 216 3.99 -7.60 -29.31
CA GLU A 216 3.47 -8.94 -29.47
C GLU A 216 4.41 -9.96 -28.81
N ALA A 217 5.72 -9.86 -29.04
CA ALA A 217 6.71 -10.70 -28.41
C ALA A 217 6.69 -10.56 -26.87
N ALA A 218 6.49 -9.35 -26.34
CA ALA A 218 6.37 -9.13 -24.90
C ALA A 218 5.15 -9.84 -24.31
N VAL A 219 4.00 -9.79 -24.99
CA VAL A 219 2.76 -10.47 -24.59
C VAL A 219 2.93 -11.99 -24.66
N TRP A 220 3.52 -12.52 -25.73
CA TRP A 220 3.82 -13.95 -25.87
C TRP A 220 4.76 -14.45 -24.76
N ASN A 221 5.77 -13.67 -24.40
CA ASN A 221 6.63 -13.99 -23.27
C ASN A 221 5.83 -14.13 -21.96
N CYS A 222 4.87 -13.24 -21.69
CA CYS A 222 3.99 -13.35 -20.51
C CYS A 222 3.16 -14.63 -20.53
N ILE A 223 2.57 -14.99 -21.68
CA ILE A 223 1.76 -16.21 -21.84
C ILE A 223 2.61 -17.47 -21.63
N SER A 224 3.81 -17.49 -22.21
CA SER A 224 4.71 -18.64 -22.07
C SER A 224 5.18 -18.81 -20.63
N LEU A 225 5.42 -17.71 -19.90
CA LEU A 225 5.76 -17.75 -18.48
C LEU A 225 4.61 -18.21 -17.59
N SER A 226 3.37 -17.82 -17.88
CA SER A 226 2.22 -18.23 -17.06
C SER A 226 1.97 -19.74 -17.08
N LYS A 227 2.48 -20.44 -18.09
CA LYS A 227 2.40 -21.91 -18.24
C LYS A 227 3.58 -22.65 -17.61
N CYS A 228 4.61 -21.94 -17.14
CA CYS A 228 5.81 -22.55 -16.58
C CYS A 228 5.67 -22.76 -15.07
N THR A 229 5.72 -24.01 -14.62
CA THR A 229 5.68 -24.36 -13.17
C THR A 229 7.05 -24.65 -12.57
N HIS A 230 8.12 -24.60 -13.37
CA HIS A 230 9.45 -25.08 -12.97
C HIS A 230 10.25 -24.08 -12.14
N GLN A 231 10.00 -22.78 -12.27
CA GLN A 231 10.72 -21.75 -11.51
C GLN A 231 9.96 -20.41 -11.51
N ASN A 232 10.21 -19.60 -10.48
CA ASN A 232 9.77 -18.20 -10.44
C ASN A 232 10.65 -17.38 -11.38
N THR A 233 10.09 -16.89 -12.49
CA THR A 233 10.81 -16.12 -13.50
C THR A 233 10.48 -14.63 -13.42
N ILE A 234 11.50 -13.78 -13.56
CA ILE A 234 11.34 -12.35 -13.74
C ILE A 234 11.65 -12.02 -15.21
N LYS A 235 10.82 -11.18 -15.84
CA LYS A 235 11.07 -10.62 -17.17
C LYS A 235 10.92 -9.11 -17.10
N LEU A 236 11.89 -8.42 -17.69
CA LEU A 236 11.85 -6.98 -17.88
C LEU A 236 11.28 -6.68 -19.27
N ILE A 237 10.19 -5.91 -19.31
CA ILE A 237 9.69 -5.29 -20.54
C ILE A 237 10.08 -3.82 -20.46
N TRP A 238 10.89 -3.37 -21.40
CA TRP A 238 11.36 -1.99 -21.46
C TRP A 238 10.78 -1.30 -22.69
N GLY A 239 10.33 -0.05 -22.51
CA GLY A 239 9.73 0.74 -23.59
C GLY A 239 10.02 2.25 -23.42
N PRO A 240 10.64 2.91 -24.42
CA PRO A 240 10.81 4.36 -24.44
C PRO A 240 9.49 5.15 -24.29
N PRO A 241 9.54 6.47 -24.03
CA PRO A 241 8.35 7.33 -24.07
C PRO A 241 7.55 7.15 -25.38
N GLY A 242 6.22 7.09 -25.31
CA GLY A 242 5.35 6.94 -26.49
C GLY A 242 5.25 5.52 -27.08
N THR A 243 6.00 4.54 -26.61
CA THR A 243 6.02 3.16 -27.20
C THR A 243 4.86 2.26 -26.80
N GLY A 244 3.79 2.82 -26.23
CA GLY A 244 2.59 2.05 -25.90
C GLY A 244 2.74 1.05 -24.76
N LYS A 245 3.68 1.25 -23.81
CA LYS A 245 3.87 0.38 -22.64
C LYS A 245 2.57 -0.07 -21.98
N THR A 246 1.68 0.89 -21.68
CA THR A 246 0.40 0.61 -21.03
C THR A 246 -0.52 -0.22 -21.91
N LYS A 247 -0.49 -0.02 -23.23
CA LYS A 247 -1.22 -0.86 -24.19
C LYS A 247 -0.70 -2.30 -24.16
N THR A 248 0.62 -2.48 -24.15
CA THR A 248 1.24 -3.81 -24.02
C THR A 248 0.85 -4.49 -22.72
N VAL A 249 0.88 -3.77 -21.58
CA VAL A 249 0.45 -4.31 -20.29
C VAL A 249 -1.03 -4.72 -20.33
N ALA A 250 -1.92 -3.86 -20.82
CA ALA A 250 -3.35 -4.17 -20.92
C ALA A 250 -3.61 -5.40 -21.80
N MET A 251 -2.89 -5.55 -22.92
CA MET A 251 -2.99 -6.73 -23.79
C MET A 251 -2.46 -7.99 -23.11
N SER A 252 -1.35 -7.91 -22.38
CA SER A 252 -0.85 -9.03 -21.56
C SER A 252 -1.88 -9.46 -20.52
N LEU A 253 -2.49 -8.51 -19.80
CA LEU A 253 -3.51 -8.81 -18.80
C LEU A 253 -4.76 -9.44 -19.42
N PHE A 254 -5.22 -8.91 -20.55
CA PHE A 254 -6.32 -9.48 -21.29
C PHE A 254 -6.04 -10.93 -21.71
N ALA A 255 -4.84 -11.20 -22.23
CA ALA A 255 -4.42 -12.55 -22.61
C ALA A 255 -4.42 -13.52 -21.42
N LEU A 256 -3.83 -13.09 -20.30
CA LEU A 256 -3.77 -13.87 -19.06
C LEU A 256 -5.18 -14.13 -18.50
N LEU A 257 -6.08 -13.15 -18.57
CA LEU A 257 -7.48 -13.30 -18.18
C LEU A 257 -8.20 -14.35 -19.04
N LYS A 258 -8.04 -14.31 -20.38
CA LYS A 258 -8.64 -15.32 -21.28
C LYS A 258 -8.06 -16.72 -21.06
N LEU A 259 -6.83 -16.81 -20.57
CA LEU A 259 -6.19 -18.04 -20.12
C LEU A 259 -6.60 -18.47 -18.70
N LYS A 260 -7.48 -17.72 -18.03
CA LYS A 260 -7.92 -17.93 -16.63
C LYS A 260 -6.75 -17.94 -15.64
N CYS A 261 -5.69 -17.20 -15.93
CA CYS A 261 -4.60 -16.98 -15.00
C CYS A 261 -5.06 -15.99 -13.91
N ARG A 262 -4.78 -16.32 -12.64
CA ARG A 262 -4.92 -15.36 -11.53
C ARG A 262 -3.74 -14.40 -11.59
N THR A 263 -4.00 -13.15 -11.93
CA THR A 263 -2.95 -12.15 -12.15
C THR A 263 -3.12 -10.98 -11.19
N LEU A 264 -2.06 -10.69 -10.43
CA LEU A 264 -1.96 -9.46 -9.63
C LEU A 264 -1.20 -8.41 -10.44
N THR A 265 -1.79 -7.23 -10.60
CA THR A 265 -1.17 -6.09 -11.29
C THR A 265 -0.99 -4.96 -10.30
N CYS A 266 0.21 -4.39 -10.25
CA CYS A 266 0.53 -3.25 -9.40
C CYS A 266 1.16 -2.14 -10.23
N ALA A 267 0.95 -0.89 -9.84
CA ALA A 267 1.67 0.27 -10.37
C ALA A 267 2.03 1.24 -9.22
N PRO A 268 3.06 2.08 -9.37
CA PRO A 268 3.50 2.98 -8.30
C PRO A 268 2.50 4.08 -7.92
N THR A 269 1.57 4.43 -8.82
CA THR A 269 0.60 5.52 -8.60
C THR A 269 -0.83 5.06 -8.90
N ASN A 270 -1.80 5.64 -8.17
CA ASN A 270 -3.23 5.39 -8.39
C ASN A 270 -3.64 5.66 -9.84
N VAL A 271 -3.15 6.76 -10.44
CA VAL A 271 -3.43 7.11 -11.84
C VAL A 271 -2.97 6.02 -12.80
N ALA A 272 -1.79 5.43 -12.58
CA ALA A 272 -1.31 4.34 -13.43
C ALA A 272 -2.15 3.07 -13.27
N VAL A 273 -2.60 2.75 -12.05
CA VAL A 273 -3.51 1.61 -11.79
C VAL A 273 -4.85 1.83 -12.50
N LEU A 274 -5.45 3.01 -12.38
CA LEU A 274 -6.71 3.36 -13.03
C LEU A 274 -6.59 3.32 -14.56
N GLU A 275 -5.52 3.87 -15.13
CA GLU A 275 -5.28 3.88 -16.57
C GLU A 275 -5.10 2.47 -17.15
N VAL A 276 -4.34 1.60 -16.47
CA VAL A 276 -4.19 0.19 -16.88
C VAL A 276 -5.54 -0.53 -16.80
N THR A 277 -6.31 -0.29 -15.75
CA THR A 277 -7.64 -0.89 -15.55
C THR A 277 -8.59 -0.44 -16.66
N ALA A 278 -8.68 0.86 -16.93
CA ALA A 278 -9.54 1.42 -17.99
C ALA A 278 -9.21 0.82 -19.36
N ARG A 279 -7.91 0.69 -19.70
CA ARG A 279 -7.49 0.05 -20.96
C ARG A 279 -7.87 -1.42 -21.02
N LEU A 280 -7.74 -2.16 -19.93
CA LEU A 280 -8.17 -3.55 -19.87
C LEU A 280 -9.69 -3.69 -20.05
N LEU A 281 -10.49 -2.85 -19.37
CA LEU A 281 -11.95 -2.86 -19.53
C LEU A 281 -12.37 -2.51 -20.96
N GLY A 282 -11.70 -1.54 -21.59
CA GLY A 282 -11.91 -1.22 -23.01
C GLY A 282 -11.73 -2.43 -23.93
N LEU A 283 -10.68 -3.23 -23.71
CA LEU A 283 -10.43 -4.46 -24.47
C LEU A 283 -11.50 -5.54 -24.20
N ILE A 284 -11.97 -5.63 -22.97
CA ILE A 284 -12.97 -6.64 -22.59
C ILE A 284 -14.33 -6.29 -23.14
N ASN A 285 -14.76 -5.03 -23.03
CA ASN A 285 -16.04 -4.55 -23.54
C ASN A 285 -16.15 -4.74 -25.06
N GLN A 286 -15.04 -4.60 -25.81
CA GLN A 286 -14.99 -4.95 -27.23
C GLN A 286 -15.12 -6.45 -27.50
N SER A 287 -14.84 -7.30 -26.51
CA SER A 287 -14.86 -8.76 -26.63
C SER A 287 -16.14 -9.42 -26.10
N LEU A 288 -17.00 -8.70 -25.38
CA LEU A 288 -18.22 -9.21 -24.75
C LEU A 288 -19.36 -9.28 -25.78
N ASP A 289 -20.02 -10.43 -25.86
CA ASP A 289 -21.16 -10.64 -26.75
C ASP A 289 -22.50 -10.17 -26.12
N TYR A 290 -22.54 -9.98 -24.79
CA TYR A 290 -23.75 -9.60 -24.04
C TYR A 290 -23.45 -8.59 -22.91
N GLY A 291 -23.65 -7.30 -23.18
CA GLY A 291 -23.60 -6.23 -22.17
C GLY A 291 -22.36 -6.26 -21.27
N LYS A 292 -22.55 -6.03 -19.97
CA LYS A 292 -21.49 -6.03 -18.93
C LYS A 292 -21.20 -7.44 -18.37
N TYR A 293 -21.73 -8.50 -18.99
CA TYR A 293 -21.74 -9.87 -18.46
C TYR A 293 -20.39 -10.59 -18.67
N GLY A 294 -19.38 -10.15 -17.92
CA GLY A 294 -18.06 -10.77 -17.89
C GLY A 294 -17.02 -10.04 -17.02
N LEU A 295 -17.37 -8.92 -16.39
CA LEU A 295 -16.45 -8.13 -15.56
C LEU A 295 -16.22 -8.72 -14.15
N GLY A 296 -16.96 -9.77 -13.77
CA GLY A 296 -16.90 -10.36 -12.42
C GLY A 296 -15.52 -10.90 -12.02
N ASP A 297 -14.70 -11.31 -12.99
CA ASP A 297 -13.36 -11.85 -12.75
C ASP A 297 -12.27 -10.77 -12.54
N ILE A 298 -12.64 -9.49 -12.61
CA ILE A 298 -11.74 -8.36 -12.39
C ILE A 298 -12.13 -7.63 -11.12
N VAL A 299 -11.12 -7.34 -10.29
CA VAL A 299 -11.27 -6.55 -9.08
C VAL A 299 -10.22 -5.45 -9.08
N LEU A 300 -10.68 -4.22 -8.96
CA LEU A 300 -9.88 -3.04 -8.65
C LEU A 300 -9.95 -2.81 -7.14
N PHE A 301 -8.80 -2.74 -6.49
CA PHE A 301 -8.67 -2.60 -5.05
C PHE A 301 -7.84 -1.37 -4.68
N GLY A 302 -8.30 -0.62 -3.68
CA GLY A 302 -7.61 0.55 -3.13
C GLY A 302 -8.58 1.47 -2.39
N ASN A 303 -8.07 2.58 -1.86
CA ASN A 303 -8.90 3.56 -1.17
C ASN A 303 -9.65 4.43 -2.20
N GLY A 304 -11.00 4.37 -2.18
CA GLY A 304 -11.86 5.03 -3.16
C GLY A 304 -11.64 6.54 -3.26
N GLU A 305 -11.48 7.23 -2.12
CA GLU A 305 -11.26 8.67 -2.05
C GLU A 305 -9.92 9.08 -2.67
N ARG A 306 -8.83 8.40 -2.31
CA ARG A 306 -7.48 8.66 -2.84
C ARG A 306 -7.35 8.28 -4.31
N MET A 307 -8.14 7.32 -4.77
CA MET A 307 -8.24 6.97 -6.19
C MET A 307 -9.19 7.90 -6.95
N LYS A 308 -10.06 8.63 -6.24
CA LYS A 308 -11.15 9.45 -6.81
C LYS A 308 -12.01 8.62 -7.76
N ILE A 309 -12.39 7.42 -7.30
CA ILE A 309 -13.05 6.42 -8.15
C ILE A 309 -14.40 6.89 -8.69
N ASP A 310 -15.09 7.76 -7.95
CA ASP A 310 -16.39 8.33 -8.32
C ASP A 310 -16.34 9.17 -9.61
N ASN A 311 -15.15 9.60 -10.06
CA ASN A 311 -14.99 10.30 -11.34
C ASN A 311 -14.93 9.34 -12.55
N TYR A 312 -15.01 8.03 -12.33
CA TYR A 312 -14.80 7.00 -13.35
C TYR A 312 -15.95 5.97 -13.35
N ASP A 313 -17.08 6.33 -13.96
CA ASP A 313 -18.30 5.50 -14.02
C ASP A 313 -18.04 4.04 -14.43
N ASP A 314 -17.17 3.82 -15.44
CA ASP A 314 -16.84 2.48 -15.93
C ASP A 314 -15.96 1.66 -14.97
N LEU A 315 -15.16 2.33 -14.13
CA LEU A 315 -14.23 1.65 -13.20
C LEU A 315 -14.89 1.28 -11.88
N VAL A 316 -15.92 2.04 -11.48
CA VAL A 316 -16.73 1.75 -10.27
C VAL A 316 -17.29 0.32 -10.31
N GLU A 317 -17.65 -0.18 -11.50
CA GLU A 317 -18.20 -1.54 -11.68
C GLU A 317 -17.23 -2.68 -11.34
N VAL A 318 -15.92 -2.41 -11.38
CA VAL A 318 -14.87 -3.37 -11.00
C VAL A 318 -14.25 -3.04 -9.66
N PHE A 319 -14.65 -1.95 -9.02
CA PHE A 319 -14.15 -1.55 -7.72
C PHE A 319 -14.71 -2.44 -6.60
N LEU A 320 -13.82 -2.92 -5.73
CA LEU A 320 -14.18 -3.92 -4.72
C LEU A 320 -15.26 -3.40 -3.76
N ASP A 321 -15.07 -2.21 -3.19
CA ASP A 321 -15.96 -1.71 -2.14
C ASP A 321 -17.37 -1.46 -2.69
N HIS A 322 -17.47 -0.91 -3.91
CA HIS A 322 -18.75 -0.76 -4.60
C HIS A 322 -19.48 -2.10 -4.82
N ARG A 323 -18.75 -3.16 -5.19
CA ARG A 323 -19.34 -4.51 -5.33
C ARG A 323 -19.79 -5.08 -4.00
N ILE A 324 -19.06 -4.81 -2.92
CA ILE A 324 -19.45 -5.23 -1.56
C ILE A 324 -20.77 -4.57 -1.18
N GLU A 325 -20.95 -3.27 -1.46
CA GLU A 325 -22.20 -2.55 -1.20
C GLU A 325 -23.38 -3.17 -1.97
N ILE A 326 -23.25 -3.40 -3.27
CA ILE A 326 -24.31 -4.05 -4.08
C ILE A 326 -24.65 -5.44 -3.54
N LEU A 327 -23.63 -6.24 -3.19
CA LEU A 327 -23.85 -7.58 -2.64
C LEU A 327 -24.52 -7.51 -1.26
N ALA A 328 -24.18 -6.53 -0.43
CA ALA A 328 -24.81 -6.35 0.88
C ALA A 328 -26.31 -6.10 0.75
N GLU A 329 -26.75 -5.31 -0.24
CA GLU A 329 -28.17 -5.12 -0.54
C GLU A 329 -28.84 -6.42 -1.01
N CYS A 330 -28.18 -7.18 -1.90
CA CYS A 330 -28.69 -8.46 -2.37
C CYS A 330 -28.86 -9.50 -1.25
N PHE A 331 -28.01 -9.45 -0.22
CA PHE A 331 -28.08 -10.34 0.95
C PHE A 331 -28.89 -9.76 2.11
N ASN A 332 -29.53 -8.61 1.95
CA ASN A 332 -30.37 -8.03 2.99
C ASN A 332 -31.52 -8.99 3.36
N PRO A 333 -31.71 -9.35 4.64
CA PRO A 333 -32.75 -10.29 5.04
C PRO A 333 -34.19 -9.85 4.71
N GLY A 334 -34.46 -8.54 4.67
CA GLY A 334 -35.80 -7.98 4.48
C GLY A 334 -36.13 -7.53 3.06
N THR A 335 -35.12 -7.29 2.22
CA THR A 335 -35.31 -6.75 0.85
C THR A 335 -34.45 -7.45 -0.19
N GLY A 336 -33.60 -8.38 0.24
CA GLY A 336 -32.64 -9.09 -0.61
C GLY A 336 -33.24 -10.32 -1.28
N TRP A 337 -32.40 -11.06 -1.99
CA TRP A 337 -32.83 -12.15 -2.87
C TRP A 337 -33.60 -13.26 -2.16
N LYS A 338 -33.21 -13.59 -0.92
CA LYS A 338 -33.91 -14.63 -0.14
C LYS A 338 -35.37 -14.22 0.14
N HIS A 339 -35.60 -12.97 0.54
CA HIS A 339 -36.93 -12.44 0.81
C HIS A 339 -37.83 -12.49 -0.44
N TRP A 340 -37.30 -12.06 -1.58
CA TRP A 340 -38.05 -12.08 -2.84
C TRP A 340 -38.29 -13.50 -3.35
N LEU A 341 -37.33 -14.41 -3.16
CA LEU A 341 -37.49 -15.82 -3.52
C LEU A 341 -38.58 -16.48 -2.67
N GLU A 342 -38.59 -16.26 -1.36
CA GLU A 342 -39.65 -16.73 -0.46
C GLU A 342 -41.01 -16.16 -0.88
N SER A 343 -41.08 -14.85 -1.15
CA SER A 343 -42.29 -14.20 -1.63
C SER A 343 -42.81 -14.75 -2.98
N MET A 344 -41.90 -15.17 -3.87
CA MET A 344 -42.28 -15.81 -5.14
C MET A 344 -42.74 -17.26 -4.98
N ILE A 345 -42.29 -17.97 -3.93
CA ILE A 345 -42.75 -19.33 -3.64
C ILE A 345 -44.16 -19.32 -3.04
N ASP A 346 -44.50 -18.26 -2.30
CA ASP A 346 -45.81 -18.09 -1.65
C ASP A 346 -46.91 -17.55 -2.61
N LEU A 347 -46.59 -17.36 -3.89
CA LEU A 347 -47.48 -16.95 -5.00
C LEU A 347 -48.08 -18.17 -5.71
#